data_AF-A0A6B8T214-F1
#
_entry.id   AF-A0A6B8T214-F1
#
_cell.length_a   1.000
_cell.length_b   1.000
_cell.length_c   1.000
_cell.angle_alpha   90.00
_cell.angle_beta   90.00
_cell.angle_gamma   90.00
#
_symmetry.space_group_name_H-M   'P 1'
#
loop_
_entity.id
_entity.type
_entity.pdbx_description
1 polymer ?
#
loop_
_entity_poly.entity_id
_entity_poly.type
_entity_poly.pdbx_seq_one_letter_code
_entity_poly.pdbx_strand_id
1 'polypeptide(L)'
;MNYKVFILSVVGSLSLIACKKEKDEAEPLSVTNDVKMLNATSYEKWVYYSLEKGAIVEVSSPETDLTWDIAFQRWYVKTNSGTSGLGKGGAINTKKTDWDKVVIAPPTGYKVDAIGTLNGWDVVKNVETKKEGTFSQEASLYVTYISGGKYKNRNEVYLLKTAKGKFVKIQFYDYVNERLKGGYPSFRYKLSDNENF
;
A
#
# COMPACT_ATOMS: atom_id res chain seq x y z
N MET A 1 -10.02 -11.07 91.92
CA MET A 1 -10.41 -9.95 91.04
C MET A 1 -10.23 -10.42 89.59
N ASN A 2 -11.35 -10.63 88.90
CA ASN A 2 -11.64 -10.59 87.43
C ASN A 2 -10.53 -11.00 86.43
N TYR A 3 -10.72 -11.78 85.34
CA TYR A 3 -11.86 -12.49 84.74
C TYR A 3 -11.28 -13.45 83.66
N LYS A 4 -11.86 -14.64 83.60
CA LYS A 4 -12.00 -15.65 82.52
C LYS A 4 -11.27 -15.54 81.15
N VAL A 5 -10.63 -16.67 80.79
CA VAL A 5 -10.82 -17.59 79.62
C VAL A 5 -10.91 -17.02 78.19
N PHE A 6 -10.07 -17.49 77.24
CA PHE A 6 -10.42 -18.42 76.11
C PHE A 6 -9.28 -18.65 75.10
N ILE A 7 -9.18 -19.91 74.67
CA ILE A 7 -8.31 -20.51 73.64
C ILE A 7 -8.70 -20.02 72.24
N LEU A 8 -7.75 -19.86 71.32
CA LEU A 8 -8.00 -20.22 69.91
C LEU A 8 -6.69 -20.45 69.12
N SER A 9 -6.54 -21.70 68.66
CA SER A 9 -5.61 -22.14 67.62
C SER A 9 -6.07 -21.68 66.24
N VAL A 10 -5.16 -21.16 65.40
CA VAL A 10 -5.38 -20.99 63.97
C VAL A 10 -4.18 -21.53 63.19
N VAL A 11 -4.43 -22.60 62.46
CA VAL A 11 -3.57 -23.16 61.41
C VAL A 11 -3.71 -22.28 60.17
N GLY A 12 -2.60 -21.68 59.72
CA GLY A 12 -2.56 -20.90 58.48
C GLY A 12 -2.22 -21.79 57.28
N SER A 13 -3.20 -22.07 56.43
CA SER A 13 -2.99 -22.65 55.10
C SER A 13 -2.52 -21.59 54.12
N LEU A 14 -1.30 -21.72 53.57
CA LEU A 14 -0.82 -20.91 52.45
C LEU A 14 -1.47 -21.37 51.15
N SER A 15 -2.36 -20.54 50.62
CA SER A 15 -2.96 -20.70 49.29
C SER A 15 -1.97 -20.21 48.22
N LEU A 16 -1.63 -21.08 47.27
CA LEU A 16 -0.87 -20.73 46.07
C LEU A 16 -1.73 -19.81 45.17
N ILE A 17 -1.34 -18.54 45.05
CA ILE A 17 -1.91 -17.64 44.04
C ILE A 17 -1.26 -17.99 42.70
N ALA A 18 -2.06 -18.58 41.81
CA ALA A 18 -1.71 -18.78 40.42
C ALA A 18 -1.56 -17.43 39.71
N CYS A 19 -0.36 -17.06 39.30
CA CYS A 19 -0.12 -15.95 38.39
C CYS A 19 -0.77 -16.24 37.03
N LYS A 20 -1.90 -15.59 36.75
CA LYS A 20 -2.41 -15.41 35.39
C LYS A 20 -1.44 -14.47 34.67
N LYS A 21 -0.64 -15.00 33.74
CA LYS A 21 0.04 -14.18 32.72
C LYS A 21 -1.00 -13.73 31.70
N GLU A 22 -1.36 -12.45 31.73
CA GLU A 22 -2.01 -11.79 30.61
C GLU A 22 -1.03 -11.80 29.43
N LYS A 23 -1.48 -12.34 28.30
CA LYS A 23 -0.78 -12.23 27.02
C LYS A 23 -1.11 -10.84 26.48
N ASP A 24 -0.17 -9.91 26.63
CA ASP A 24 -0.12 -8.74 25.76
C ASP A 24 0.15 -9.24 24.33
N GLU A 25 -0.91 -9.39 23.55
CA GLU A 25 -0.81 -9.49 22.10
C GLU A 25 -0.41 -8.10 21.61
N ALA A 26 0.90 -7.92 21.38
CA ALA A 26 1.41 -6.69 20.79
C ALA A 26 0.73 -6.47 19.45
N GLU A 27 -0.12 -5.45 19.34
CA GLU A 27 -0.63 -5.00 18.05
C GLU A 27 0.59 -4.77 17.14
N PRO A 28 0.66 -5.41 15.95
CA PRO A 28 1.79 -5.20 15.08
C PRO A 28 1.81 -3.73 14.70
N LEU A 29 2.79 -3.00 15.24
CA LEU A 29 3.13 -1.64 14.82
C LEU A 29 3.46 -1.71 13.33
N SER A 30 2.45 -1.46 12.51
CA SER A 30 2.62 -1.55 11.07
C SER A 30 3.52 -0.38 10.64
N VAL A 31 4.68 -0.74 10.09
CA VAL A 31 5.75 0.20 9.70
C VAL A 31 5.31 0.93 8.44
N THR A 32 5.52 2.26 8.41
CA THR A 32 5.37 3.04 7.18
C THR A 32 6.64 2.91 6.36
N ASN A 33 6.54 2.33 5.18
CA ASN A 33 7.60 2.19 4.20
C ASN A 33 7.63 3.42 3.29
N ASP A 34 8.82 3.81 2.83
CA ASP A 34 9.00 4.96 1.95
C ASP A 34 9.86 4.58 0.74
N VAL A 35 9.35 4.87 -0.45
CA VAL A 35 10.01 4.59 -1.74
C VAL A 35 10.20 5.90 -2.46
N LYS A 36 11.47 6.25 -2.72
CA LYS A 36 11.85 7.50 -3.38
C LYS A 36 12.32 7.23 -4.80
N MET A 37 11.83 8.05 -5.73
CA MET A 37 12.28 8.14 -7.11
C MET A 37 12.38 6.78 -7.81
N LEU A 38 11.36 5.94 -7.68
CA LEU A 38 11.32 4.64 -8.37
C LEU A 38 11.38 4.87 -9.88
N ASN A 39 12.39 4.34 -10.56
CA ASN A 39 12.60 4.60 -11.98
C ASN A 39 11.57 3.88 -12.86
N ALA A 40 10.47 4.56 -13.19
CA ALA A 40 9.43 4.11 -14.12
C ALA A 40 9.46 4.92 -15.43
N THR A 41 10.65 5.32 -15.89
CA THR A 41 10.77 6.26 -17.01
C THR A 41 10.39 5.68 -18.38
N SER A 42 10.32 4.35 -18.52
CA SER A 42 9.99 3.68 -19.78
C SER A 42 8.54 3.93 -20.20
N TYR A 43 8.33 4.11 -21.51
CA TYR A 43 7.00 4.09 -22.14
C TYR A 43 6.54 2.66 -22.52
N GLU A 44 7.39 1.67 -22.32
CA GLU A 44 7.18 0.29 -22.78
C GLU A 44 7.20 -0.74 -21.65
N LYS A 45 8.15 -0.58 -20.73
CA LYS A 45 8.41 -1.55 -19.66
C LYS A 45 7.73 -1.12 -18.37
N TRP A 46 7.10 -2.10 -17.72
CA TRP A 46 6.57 -1.97 -16.38
C TRP A 46 7.64 -2.32 -15.35
N VAL A 47 7.69 -1.58 -14.26
CA VAL A 47 8.47 -1.92 -13.07
C VAL A 47 7.52 -2.49 -12.03
N TYR A 48 7.64 -3.78 -11.77
CA TYR A 48 6.81 -4.51 -10.81
C TYR A 48 7.40 -4.43 -9.41
N TYR A 49 6.54 -4.26 -8.40
CA TYR A 49 6.93 -4.07 -7.01
C TYR A 49 6.07 -4.93 -6.09
N SER A 50 6.73 -5.61 -5.14
CA SER A 50 6.08 -6.31 -4.05
C SER A 50 6.07 -5.41 -2.82
N LEU A 51 4.88 -5.04 -2.36
CA LEU A 51 4.72 -4.18 -1.19
C LEU A 51 5.12 -4.93 0.08
N GLU A 52 4.81 -6.23 0.16
CA GLU A 52 5.19 -7.08 1.29
C GLU A 52 6.72 -7.24 1.40
N LYS A 53 7.44 -7.39 0.28
CA LYS A 53 8.91 -7.46 0.28
C LYS A 53 9.57 -6.09 0.36
N GLY A 54 8.85 -5.01 0.04
CA GLY A 54 9.42 -3.68 -0.12
C GLY A 54 10.48 -3.61 -1.21
N ALA A 55 10.27 -4.31 -2.33
CA ALA A 55 11.27 -4.42 -3.39
C ALA A 55 10.65 -4.56 -4.78
N ILE A 56 11.43 -4.14 -5.78
CA ILE A 56 11.18 -4.49 -7.19
C ILE A 56 11.30 -6.00 -7.35
N VAL A 57 10.41 -6.60 -8.15
CA VAL A 57 10.41 -8.02 -8.47
C VAL A 57 10.43 -8.22 -9.98
N GLU A 58 11.10 -9.27 -10.43
CA GLU A 58 11.08 -9.68 -11.83
C GLU A 58 9.82 -10.51 -12.12
N VAL A 59 9.11 -10.16 -13.18
CA VAL A 59 7.82 -10.77 -13.54
C VAL A 59 7.79 -11.00 -15.05
N SER A 60 7.73 -12.26 -15.47
CA SER A 60 7.64 -12.64 -16.88
C SER A 60 6.20 -12.75 -17.38
N SER A 61 5.29 -13.17 -16.51
CA SER A 61 3.89 -13.49 -16.82
C SER A 61 2.94 -12.81 -15.82
N PRO A 62 2.83 -11.47 -15.89
CA PRO A 62 2.13 -10.68 -14.87
C PRO A 62 0.67 -11.09 -14.65
N GLU A 63 0.01 -11.58 -15.69
CA GLU A 63 -1.37 -12.02 -15.65
C GLU A 63 -1.60 -13.23 -14.72
N THR A 64 -0.57 -14.04 -14.48
CA THR A 64 -0.63 -15.26 -13.64
C THR A 64 0.24 -15.23 -12.40
N ASP A 65 1.09 -14.21 -12.27
CA ASP A 65 2.04 -14.10 -11.18
C ASP A 65 1.44 -13.36 -9.97
N LEU A 66 1.52 -13.96 -8.78
CA LEU A 66 1.04 -13.38 -7.51
C LEU A 66 2.16 -12.76 -6.65
N THR A 67 3.38 -12.67 -7.17
CA THR A 67 4.55 -12.14 -6.46
C THR A 67 4.66 -10.61 -6.48
N TRP A 68 3.90 -9.95 -7.36
CA TRP A 68 3.84 -8.50 -7.49
C TRP A 68 2.48 -7.95 -7.08
N ASP A 69 2.46 -6.74 -6.52
CA ASP A 69 1.24 -6.11 -6.01
C ASP A 69 0.85 -4.87 -6.83
N ILE A 70 1.86 -4.06 -7.15
CA ILE A 70 1.73 -2.78 -7.86
C ILE A 70 2.84 -2.69 -8.91
N ALA A 71 2.57 -2.03 -10.03
CA ALA A 71 3.60 -1.77 -11.04
C ALA A 71 3.46 -0.39 -11.67
N PHE A 72 4.56 0.12 -12.24
CA PHE A 72 4.63 1.47 -12.78
C PHE A 72 5.19 1.50 -14.21
N GLN A 73 4.56 2.28 -15.08
CA GLN A 73 5.06 2.65 -16.42
C GLN A 73 4.73 4.13 -16.63
N ARG A 74 5.73 5.00 -16.67
CA ARG A 74 5.53 6.46 -16.55
C ARG A 74 4.69 6.75 -15.30
N TRP A 75 3.61 7.52 -15.43
CA TRP A 75 2.66 7.81 -14.35
C TRP A 75 1.55 6.76 -14.24
N TYR A 76 1.49 5.79 -15.14
CA TYR A 76 0.49 4.74 -15.06
C TYR A 76 0.84 3.77 -13.93
N VAL A 77 -0.19 3.40 -13.17
CA VAL A 77 -0.13 2.45 -12.07
C VAL A 77 -0.96 1.22 -12.46
N LYS A 78 -0.39 0.04 -12.29
CA LYS A 78 -1.08 -1.25 -12.34
C LYS A 78 -1.26 -1.79 -10.94
N THR A 79 -2.37 -2.46 -10.69
CA THR A 79 -2.53 -3.35 -9.54
C THR A 79 -2.68 -4.78 -10.02
N ASN A 80 -2.31 -5.77 -9.20
CA ASN A 80 -2.52 -7.17 -9.54
C ASN A 80 -4.00 -7.54 -9.38
N SER A 81 -4.79 -7.16 -10.38
CA SER A 81 -6.24 -7.32 -10.42
C SER A 81 -6.79 -7.21 -11.85
N GLY A 82 -8.06 -7.56 -12.03
CA GLY A 82 -8.82 -7.26 -13.24
C GLY A 82 -8.12 -7.78 -14.50
N THR A 83 -7.95 -6.91 -15.50
CA THR A 83 -7.27 -7.29 -16.74
C THR A 83 -5.73 -7.34 -16.63
N SER A 84 -5.16 -6.95 -15.48
CA SER A 84 -3.71 -6.92 -15.25
C SER A 84 -3.16 -8.18 -14.59
N GLY A 85 -3.97 -8.90 -13.80
CA GLY A 85 -3.53 -10.10 -13.08
C GLY A 85 -4.64 -10.76 -12.28
N LEU A 86 -4.43 -12.04 -11.91
CA LEU A 86 -5.42 -12.85 -11.19
C LEU A 86 -5.48 -12.59 -9.67
N GLY A 87 -4.68 -11.66 -9.16
CA GLY A 87 -4.68 -11.27 -7.75
C GLY A 87 -5.94 -10.55 -7.30
N LYS A 88 -6.00 -10.31 -5.99
CA LYS A 88 -7.11 -9.61 -5.30
C LYS A 88 -6.90 -8.10 -5.20
N GLY A 89 -6.04 -7.53 -6.04
CA GLY A 89 -5.69 -6.12 -6.02
C GLY A 89 -6.85 -5.20 -6.39
N GLY A 90 -6.51 -3.93 -6.61
CA GLY A 90 -7.44 -2.86 -6.97
C GLY A 90 -7.20 -1.64 -6.10
N ALA A 91 -7.87 -0.53 -6.43
CA ALA A 91 -7.63 0.75 -5.77
C ALA A 91 -8.92 1.52 -5.45
N ILE A 92 -8.86 2.29 -4.37
CA ILE A 92 -9.81 3.33 -3.98
C ILE A 92 -9.01 4.62 -3.79
N ASN A 93 -9.45 5.72 -4.39
CA ASN A 93 -8.95 7.05 -4.04
C ASN A 93 -9.84 7.65 -2.95
N THR A 94 -9.27 7.93 -1.77
CA THR A 94 -10.05 8.47 -0.66
C THR A 94 -10.34 9.96 -0.79
N LYS A 95 -9.68 10.66 -1.73
CA LYS A 95 -9.66 12.13 -1.87
C LYS A 95 -9.11 12.90 -0.67
N LYS A 96 -8.68 12.19 0.39
CA LYS A 96 -8.05 12.78 1.56
C LYS A 96 -6.56 12.94 1.29
N THR A 97 -5.99 14.05 1.71
CA THR A 97 -4.54 14.29 1.62
C THR A 97 -3.82 14.10 2.95
N ASP A 98 -4.57 14.08 4.05
CA ASP A 98 -4.08 13.84 5.39
C ASP A 98 -3.94 12.34 5.65
N TRP A 99 -2.69 11.88 5.71
CA TRP A 99 -2.31 10.47 5.88
C TRP A 99 -2.80 9.86 7.18
N ASP A 100 -2.82 10.66 8.25
CA ASP A 100 -3.17 10.20 9.60
C ASP A 100 -4.69 10.13 9.78
N LYS A 101 -5.47 10.78 8.90
CA LYS A 101 -6.95 10.69 8.88
C LYS A 101 -7.51 9.50 8.10
N VAL A 102 -6.65 8.71 7.47
CA VAL A 102 -7.03 7.45 6.82
C VAL A 102 -6.52 6.30 7.69
N VAL A 103 -7.37 5.86 8.61
CA VAL A 103 -7.04 4.82 9.61
C VAL A 103 -7.78 3.51 9.38
N ILE A 104 -8.78 3.52 8.49
CA ILE A 104 -9.57 2.34 8.17
C ILE A 104 -9.77 2.23 6.65
N ALA A 105 -9.68 1.00 6.14
CA ALA A 105 -10.02 0.65 4.77
C ALA A 105 -11.31 -0.17 4.72
N PRO A 106 -12.21 0.10 3.76
CA PRO A 106 -13.38 -0.75 3.58
C PRO A 106 -12.98 -2.13 3.04
N PRO A 107 -13.76 -3.19 3.34
CA PRO A 107 -13.49 -4.54 2.83
C PRO A 107 -13.68 -4.67 1.32
N THR A 108 -14.54 -3.85 0.73
CA THR A 108 -14.96 -3.90 -0.67
C THR A 108 -14.92 -2.52 -1.33
N GLY A 109 -15.20 -2.45 -2.64
CA GLY A 109 -15.25 -1.20 -3.40
C GLY A 109 -13.96 -0.83 -4.15
N TYR A 110 -12.95 -1.70 -4.11
CA TYR A 110 -11.71 -1.52 -4.87
C TYR A 110 -11.98 -1.66 -6.37
N LYS A 111 -11.63 -0.61 -7.14
CA LYS A 111 -11.70 -0.65 -8.58
C LYS A 111 -10.53 -1.45 -9.12
N VAL A 112 -10.84 -2.53 -9.82
CA VAL A 112 -9.85 -3.39 -10.48
C VAL A 112 -9.35 -2.75 -11.77
N ASP A 113 -8.17 -3.18 -12.22
CA ASP A 113 -7.57 -2.71 -13.47
C ASP A 113 -8.43 -3.09 -14.68
N ALA A 114 -8.47 -2.19 -15.67
CA ALA A 114 -9.15 -2.39 -16.94
C ALA A 114 -8.26 -1.96 -18.12
N ILE A 115 -8.60 -2.42 -19.31
CA ILE A 115 -7.95 -1.95 -20.55
C ILE A 115 -8.23 -0.46 -20.75
N GLY A 116 -7.21 0.28 -21.17
CA GLY A 116 -7.32 1.67 -21.59
C GLY A 116 -6.15 2.11 -22.45
N THR A 117 -6.12 3.40 -22.78
CA THR A 117 -5.07 3.97 -23.62
C THR A 117 -3.88 4.46 -22.79
N LEU A 118 -2.71 3.88 -23.04
CA LEU A 118 -1.42 4.35 -22.55
C LEU A 118 -0.85 5.33 -23.58
N ASN A 119 -0.69 6.59 -23.17
CA ASN A 119 -0.02 7.61 -23.97
C ASN A 119 1.49 7.48 -23.80
N GLY A 120 2.21 7.67 -24.89
CA GLY A 120 3.65 7.56 -24.96
C GLY A 120 4.28 8.63 -25.86
N TRP A 121 5.59 8.49 -26.05
CA TRP A 121 6.37 9.39 -26.89
C TRP A 121 7.42 8.60 -27.68
N ASP A 122 7.43 8.79 -29.01
CA ASP A 122 8.51 8.32 -29.87
C ASP A 122 9.59 9.41 -29.92
N VAL A 123 10.74 9.14 -29.28
CA VAL A 123 11.86 10.08 -29.21
C VAL A 123 12.56 10.30 -30.54
N VAL A 124 12.50 9.35 -31.48
CA VAL A 124 13.16 9.45 -32.79
C VAL A 124 12.30 10.30 -33.72
N LYS A 125 11.00 10.03 -33.75
CA LYS A 125 10.04 10.76 -34.60
C LYS A 125 9.55 12.05 -33.97
N ASN A 126 9.78 12.24 -32.67
CA ASN A 126 9.32 13.37 -31.88
C ASN A 126 7.80 13.56 -31.94
N VAL A 127 7.06 12.46 -31.77
CA VAL A 127 5.58 12.44 -31.83
C VAL A 127 5.00 11.67 -30.65
N GLU A 128 3.76 12.04 -30.28
CA GLU A 128 2.97 11.29 -29.31
C GLU A 128 2.58 9.92 -29.89
N THR A 129 2.61 8.89 -29.04
CA THR A 129 2.16 7.55 -29.38
C THR A 129 1.04 7.09 -28.45
N LYS A 130 0.24 6.14 -28.90
CA LYS A 130 -0.83 5.54 -28.11
C LYS A 130 -0.79 4.04 -28.29
N LYS A 131 -0.98 3.31 -27.21
CA LYS A 131 -1.18 1.86 -27.23
C LYS A 131 -2.28 1.48 -26.24
N GLU A 132 -2.99 0.41 -26.52
CA GLU A 132 -3.85 -0.20 -25.51
C GLU A 132 -2.99 -0.92 -24.47
N GLY A 133 -3.45 -0.90 -23.23
CA GLY A 133 -2.83 -1.65 -22.15
C GLY A 133 -3.75 -1.71 -20.95
N THR A 134 -3.49 -2.68 -20.08
CA THR A 134 -4.19 -2.82 -18.81
C THR A 134 -3.52 -1.97 -17.73
N PHE A 135 -4.30 -1.23 -16.95
CA PHE A 135 -3.80 -0.46 -15.79
C PHE A 135 -4.96 -0.04 -14.88
N SER A 136 -4.64 0.47 -13.69
CA SER A 136 -5.61 1.06 -12.77
C SER A 136 -5.91 2.49 -13.18
N GLN A 137 -7.09 2.75 -13.72
CA GLN A 137 -7.56 4.11 -14.00
C GLN A 137 -7.65 4.92 -12.71
N GLU A 138 -8.00 4.28 -11.58
CA GLU A 138 -8.14 4.96 -10.28
C GLU A 138 -6.78 5.35 -9.69
N ALA A 139 -5.84 4.39 -9.58
CA ALA A 139 -4.54 4.66 -8.98
C ALA A 139 -3.67 5.57 -9.84
N SER A 140 -3.85 5.57 -11.16
CA SER A 140 -3.09 6.45 -12.08
C SER A 140 -3.48 7.93 -11.99
N LEU A 141 -4.51 8.28 -11.21
CA LEU A 141 -4.92 9.68 -11.01
C LEU A 141 -3.97 10.47 -10.10
N TYR A 142 -2.99 9.83 -9.44
CA TYR A 142 -2.20 10.47 -8.37
C TYR A 142 -1.41 11.70 -8.84
N VAL A 143 -1.11 11.81 -10.13
CA VAL A 143 -0.38 12.93 -10.71
C VAL A 143 -1.12 13.47 -11.93
N THR A 144 -1.01 14.76 -12.15
CA THR A 144 -1.56 15.43 -13.33
C THR A 144 -0.45 16.16 -14.07
N TYR A 145 -0.36 15.95 -15.39
CA TYR A 145 0.50 16.73 -16.25
C TYR A 145 -0.09 18.13 -16.44
N ILE A 146 0.73 19.18 -16.28
CA ILE A 146 0.30 20.56 -16.49
C ILE A 146 0.71 20.99 -17.91
N SER A 147 1.98 21.33 -18.10
CA SER A 147 2.58 21.76 -19.37
C SER A 147 4.10 21.86 -19.24
N GLY A 148 4.83 21.83 -20.36
CA GLY A 148 6.28 22.05 -20.38
C GLY A 148 7.08 21.07 -19.52
N GLY A 149 6.62 19.82 -19.40
CA GLY A 149 7.27 18.82 -18.54
C GLY A 149 7.02 18.99 -17.04
N LYS A 150 6.08 19.86 -16.63
CA LYS A 150 5.70 20.05 -15.22
C LYS A 150 4.54 19.13 -14.83
N TYR A 151 4.62 18.62 -13.60
CA TYR A 151 3.66 17.70 -13.01
C TYR A 151 3.17 18.23 -11.68
N LYS A 152 1.91 17.96 -11.34
CA LYS A 152 1.32 18.25 -10.03
C LYS A 152 0.88 16.95 -9.40
N ASN A 153 1.54 16.56 -8.31
CA ASN A 153 1.06 15.46 -7.48
C ASN A 153 -0.21 15.90 -6.74
N ARG A 154 -1.18 14.99 -6.63
CA ARG A 154 -2.42 15.23 -5.89
C ARG A 154 -2.24 15.03 -4.39
N ASN A 155 -1.21 14.28 -3.97
CA ASN A 155 -0.98 13.93 -2.57
C ASN A 155 -2.20 13.28 -1.91
N GLU A 156 -3.08 12.64 -2.69
CA GLU A 156 -4.24 11.93 -2.19
C GLU A 156 -3.79 10.57 -1.63
N VAL A 157 -4.42 10.14 -0.54
CA VAL A 157 -4.25 8.80 0.04
C VAL A 157 -5.15 7.84 -0.73
N TYR A 158 -4.55 6.74 -1.16
CA TYR A 158 -5.23 5.63 -1.81
C TYR A 158 -5.24 4.43 -0.88
N LEU A 159 -6.28 3.61 -1.03
CA LEU A 159 -6.39 2.30 -0.41
C LEU A 159 -6.30 1.25 -1.50
N LEU A 160 -5.40 0.30 -1.34
CA LEU A 160 -5.16 -0.78 -2.28
C LEU A 160 -5.31 -2.13 -1.57
N LYS A 161 -5.38 -3.18 -2.39
CA LYS A 161 -5.16 -4.57 -1.96
C LYS A 161 -3.89 -5.11 -2.58
N THR A 162 -3.14 -5.91 -1.83
CA THR A 162 -2.05 -6.73 -2.41
C THR A 162 -2.63 -7.84 -3.28
N ALA A 163 -1.79 -8.54 -4.07
CA ALA A 163 -2.22 -9.68 -4.86
C ALA A 163 -2.90 -10.77 -4.01
N LYS A 164 -2.44 -10.93 -2.75
CA LYS A 164 -3.01 -11.87 -1.78
C LYS A 164 -4.19 -11.30 -0.98
N GLY A 165 -4.48 -10.00 -1.08
CA GLY A 165 -5.64 -9.36 -0.47
C GLY A 165 -5.38 -8.67 0.89
N LYS A 166 -4.13 -8.45 1.29
CA LYS A 166 -3.80 -7.57 2.43
C LYS A 166 -4.19 -6.14 2.10
N PHE A 167 -4.56 -5.37 3.11
CA PHE A 167 -4.91 -3.96 2.96
C PHE A 167 -3.64 -3.11 2.86
N VAL A 168 -3.68 -2.10 2.01
CA VAL A 168 -2.56 -1.17 1.80
C VAL A 168 -3.10 0.26 1.85
N LYS A 169 -2.52 1.10 2.69
CA LYS A 169 -2.64 2.55 2.61
C LYS A 169 -1.41 3.07 1.89
N ILE A 170 -1.58 3.85 0.82
CA ILE A 170 -0.47 4.40 0.02
C ILE A 170 -0.73 5.86 -0.33
N GLN A 171 0.33 6.66 -0.34
CA GLN A 171 0.25 8.06 -0.77
C GLN A 171 1.47 8.40 -1.60
N PHE A 172 1.21 8.79 -2.85
CA PHE A 172 2.22 9.33 -3.74
C PHE A 172 2.46 10.80 -3.37
N TYR A 173 3.72 11.20 -3.30
CA TYR A 173 4.10 12.59 -2.97
C TYR A 173 5.06 13.23 -3.98
N ASP A 174 5.65 12.45 -4.89
CA ASP A 174 6.40 12.99 -6.03
C ASP A 174 6.28 12.12 -7.28
N TYR A 175 6.67 12.67 -8.44
CA TYR A 175 6.76 11.99 -9.72
C TYR A 175 8.03 12.35 -10.53
N VAL A 176 8.83 13.30 -10.04
CA VAL A 176 10.06 13.73 -10.72
C VAL A 176 11.31 13.28 -9.96
N ASN A 177 12.44 13.26 -10.66
CA ASN A 177 13.76 13.16 -10.02
C ASN A 177 14.29 14.54 -9.62
N GLU A 178 15.50 14.57 -9.06
CA GLU A 178 16.24 15.78 -8.66
C GLU A 178 16.44 16.80 -9.80
N ARG A 179 16.36 16.35 -11.06
CA ARG A 179 16.49 17.19 -12.27
C ARG A 179 15.14 17.60 -12.87
N LEU A 180 14.06 17.43 -12.11
CA LEU A 180 12.67 17.71 -12.51
C LEU A 180 12.20 16.91 -13.75
N LYS A 181 12.82 15.74 -14.01
CA LYS A 181 12.38 14.84 -15.08
C LYS A 181 11.32 13.89 -14.54
N GLY A 182 10.18 13.80 -15.24
CA GLY A 182 9.08 12.89 -14.88
C GLY A 182 9.37 11.43 -15.19
N GLY A 183 8.71 10.54 -14.44
CA GLY A 183 8.87 9.08 -14.53
C GLY A 183 9.47 8.47 -13.28
N TYR A 184 9.43 9.18 -12.16
CA TYR A 184 10.04 8.79 -10.89
C TYR A 184 9.03 8.91 -9.75
N PRO A 185 7.95 8.09 -9.74
CA PRO A 185 7.02 8.07 -8.61
C PRO A 185 7.75 7.88 -7.28
N SER A 186 7.41 8.72 -6.30
CA SER A 186 7.79 8.57 -4.90
C SER A 186 6.54 8.43 -4.06
N PHE A 187 6.53 7.45 -3.17
CA PHE A 187 5.35 7.10 -2.38
C PHE A 187 5.72 6.48 -1.04
N ARG A 188 4.87 6.72 -0.06
CA ARG A 188 4.86 6.01 1.22
C ARG A 188 3.71 5.03 1.28
N TYR A 189 3.89 3.90 1.96
CA TYR A 189 2.83 2.92 2.13
C TYR A 189 2.89 2.18 3.46
N LYS A 190 1.75 1.64 3.88
CA LYS A 190 1.55 0.86 5.09
C LYS A 190 0.68 -0.35 4.78
N LEU A 191 1.07 -1.53 5.24
CA LEU A 191 0.32 -2.78 5.07
C LEU A 191 -0.50 -3.08 6.32
N SER A 192 -1.64 -3.74 6.15
CA SER A 192 -2.39 -4.31 7.26
C SER A 192 -3.03 -5.64 6.87
N ASP A 193 -3.07 -6.57 7.82
CA ASP A 193 -3.78 -7.84 7.68
C ASP A 193 -5.29 -7.68 7.94
N ASN A 194 -5.71 -6.54 8.50
CA ASN A 194 -7.11 -6.18 8.70
C ASN A 194 -7.40 -4.76 8.16
N GLU A 195 -8.62 -4.29 8.39
CA GLU A 195 -9.09 -3.00 7.86
C GLU A 195 -8.41 -1.78 8.49
N ASN A 196 -7.76 -1.93 9.65
CA ASN A 196 -7.17 -0.83 10.42
C ASN A 196 -5.69 -0.59 10.05
N PHE A 197 -5.27 0.68 10.05
CA PHE A 197 -3.88 1.12 9.82
C PHE A 197 -3.34 1.95 10.97
#